data_AF-A0A4Q3E108-F1
#
_entry.id   AF-A0A4Q3E108-F1
#
_cell.length_a   1.000
_cell.length_b   1.000
_cell.length_c   1.000
_cell.angle_alpha   90.00
_cell.angle_beta   90.00
_cell.angle_gamma   90.00
#
_symmetry.space_group_name_H-M   'P 1'
#
loop_
_entity.id
_entity.type
_entity.pdbx_description
1 polymer ?
#
loop_
_entity_poly.entity_id
_entity_poly.type
_entity_poly.pdbx_seq_one_letter_code
_entity_poly.pdbx_strand_id
1 'polypeptide(L)'
;MTFFNISPHTLPTATPTTIWETFYRNGLRENILKNADMYLFSTATVAGFPAYYSAPKWDKHWFDASNISQRYYLGRCLLENKRLPYSSSALGVQIDFTVWIKNNISNPANGAAIVDELVNYLLPEIPDAARRTYFLNQTLLGSLSLTNWSNEWTNYINTGSLTVVKPRLELLFKAIIFSQEYQLK
;
A
#
# COMPACT_ATOMS: atom_id res chain seq x y z
N MET A 1 9.35 15.96 -5.34
CA MET A 1 8.55 15.63 -4.14
C MET A 1 8.14 14.16 -4.26
N THR A 2 8.54 13.29 -3.35
CA THR A 2 8.22 11.86 -3.39
C THR A 2 7.00 11.60 -2.51
N PHE A 3 5.94 10.99 -3.07
CA PHE A 3 4.64 10.90 -2.40
C PHE A 3 4.73 10.30 -0.99
N PHE A 4 5.46 9.19 -0.78
CA PHE A 4 5.68 8.59 0.54
C PHE A 4 7.06 8.85 1.17
N ASN A 5 7.77 9.89 0.72
CA ASN A 5 9.16 10.15 1.12
C ASN A 5 10.11 8.96 0.92
N ILE A 6 9.77 8.05 0.01
CA ILE A 6 10.58 6.86 -0.29
C ILE A 6 11.72 7.21 -1.25
N SER A 7 12.92 6.67 -0.98
CA SER A 7 14.07 6.76 -1.88
C SER A 7 14.96 5.52 -1.76
N PRO A 8 15.24 4.79 -2.85
CA PRO A 8 16.11 3.61 -2.81
C PRO A 8 17.59 3.95 -2.58
N HIS A 9 17.97 5.23 -2.66
CA HIS A 9 19.33 5.70 -2.41
C HIS A 9 19.73 5.72 -0.93
N THR A 10 18.77 5.50 -0.01
CA THR A 10 19.03 5.51 1.44
C THR A 10 19.45 4.14 1.99
N LEU A 11 19.70 3.17 1.12
CA LEU A 11 20.25 1.86 1.51
C LEU A 11 21.58 2.03 2.26
N PRO A 12 21.82 1.29 3.36
CA PRO A 12 23.16 1.20 3.93
C PRO A 12 24.11 0.69 2.85
N THR A 13 25.26 1.36 2.66
CA THR A 13 26.24 1.08 1.59
C THR A 13 25.66 1.14 0.16
N ALA A 14 24.77 2.10 -0.09
CA ALA A 14 24.20 2.32 -1.42
C ALA A 14 25.28 2.71 -2.45
N THR A 15 25.56 1.79 -3.36
CA THR A 15 26.23 2.07 -4.63
C THR A 15 25.18 1.96 -5.74
N PRO A 16 25.38 2.58 -6.90
CA PRO A 16 24.45 2.42 -8.03
C PRO A 16 24.14 0.94 -8.33
N THR A 17 25.14 0.06 -8.22
CA THR A 17 25.00 -1.39 -8.41
C THR A 17 24.13 -2.04 -7.35
N THR A 18 24.37 -1.77 -6.06
CA THR A 18 23.59 -2.41 -4.98
C THR A 18 22.13 -1.95 -4.97
N ILE A 19 21.88 -0.69 -5.34
CA ILE A 19 20.53 -0.13 -5.54
C ILE A 19 19.83 -0.86 -6.69
N TRP A 20 20.49 -0.96 -7.85
CA TRP A 20 19.96 -1.66 -9.02
C TRP A 20 19.60 -3.10 -8.70
N GLU A 21 20.52 -3.83 -8.06
CA GLU A 21 20.29 -5.24 -7.75
C GLU A 21 19.21 -5.45 -6.71
N THR A 22 19.20 -4.67 -5.64
CA THR A 22 18.29 -4.88 -4.50
C THR A 22 16.88 -4.41 -4.80
N PHE A 23 16.73 -3.13 -5.16
CA PHE A 23 15.43 -2.52 -5.33
C PHE A 23 14.85 -2.77 -6.71
N TYR A 24 15.56 -2.41 -7.78
CA TYR A 24 15.01 -2.43 -9.14
C TYR A 24 14.91 -3.84 -9.73
N ARG A 25 15.99 -4.61 -9.72
CA ARG A 25 16.02 -5.96 -10.30
C ARG A 25 15.28 -6.95 -9.42
N ASN A 26 15.75 -7.15 -8.19
CA ASN A 26 15.18 -8.19 -7.33
C ASN A 26 13.83 -7.77 -6.73
N GLY A 27 13.71 -6.58 -6.15
CA GLY A 27 12.46 -6.12 -5.55
C GLY A 27 11.35 -5.90 -6.58
N LEU A 28 11.52 -4.90 -7.43
CA LEU A 28 10.48 -4.43 -8.34
C LEU A 28 10.25 -5.40 -9.51
N ARG A 29 11.28 -5.71 -10.30
CA ARG A 29 11.13 -6.52 -11.51
C ARG A 29 10.78 -7.98 -11.20
N GLU A 30 11.62 -8.68 -10.43
CA GLU A 30 11.44 -10.13 -10.23
C GLU A 30 10.33 -10.51 -9.25
N ASN A 31 10.03 -9.69 -8.24
CA ASN A 31 9.11 -10.09 -7.18
C ASN A 31 7.76 -9.35 -7.20
N ILE A 32 7.74 -8.05 -7.51
CA ILE A 32 6.50 -7.28 -7.54
C ILE A 32 5.82 -7.41 -8.91
N LEU A 33 6.50 -6.98 -9.98
CA LEU A 33 5.89 -6.82 -11.30
C LEU A 33 5.70 -8.17 -12.00
N LYS A 34 6.73 -9.02 -12.01
CA LYS A 34 6.67 -10.36 -12.60
C LYS A 34 5.57 -11.23 -12.01
N ASN A 35 5.45 -11.25 -10.68
CA ASN A 35 4.43 -12.09 -10.01
C ASN A 35 3.01 -11.52 -10.20
N ALA A 36 2.86 -10.23 -10.47
CA ALA A 36 1.59 -9.60 -10.82
C ALA A 36 1.25 -9.70 -12.32
N ASP A 37 2.00 -10.47 -13.12
CA ASP A 37 1.92 -10.53 -14.59
C ASP A 37 2.13 -9.18 -15.31
N MET A 38 2.77 -8.23 -14.64
CA MET A 38 3.08 -6.89 -15.15
C MET A 38 4.53 -6.79 -15.63
N TYR A 39 4.97 -7.74 -16.46
CA TYR A 39 6.35 -7.79 -16.94
C TYR A 39 6.74 -6.51 -17.68
N LEU A 40 7.83 -5.88 -17.25
CA LEU A 40 8.43 -4.79 -18.02
C LEU A 40 8.97 -5.36 -19.34
N PHE A 41 8.50 -4.79 -20.46
CA PHE A 41 8.94 -5.11 -21.82
C PHE A 41 8.66 -6.56 -22.29
N SER A 42 7.72 -7.27 -21.66
CA SER A 42 7.27 -8.59 -22.09
C SER A 42 5.79 -8.78 -21.74
N THR A 43 5.09 -9.64 -22.46
CA THR A 43 3.76 -10.12 -22.06
C THR A 43 3.91 -11.44 -21.29
N ALA A 44 2.95 -11.77 -20.41
CA ALA A 44 2.99 -13.00 -19.63
C ALA A 44 2.82 -14.28 -20.50
N THR A 45 2.16 -14.19 -21.66
CA THR A 45 1.97 -15.32 -22.60
C THR A 45 1.78 -14.83 -24.06
N VAL A 46 2.05 -15.72 -25.02
CA VAL A 46 1.81 -15.57 -26.48
C VAL A 46 0.56 -16.34 -26.97
N ALA A 47 -0.11 -17.09 -26.10
CA ALA A 47 -1.29 -17.88 -26.43
C ALA A 47 -2.55 -17.01 -26.36
N GLY A 48 -2.77 -16.20 -27.39
CA GLY A 48 -4.05 -15.58 -27.74
C GLY A 48 -4.84 -15.05 -26.55
N PHE A 49 -4.45 -13.89 -26.01
CA PHE A 49 -5.39 -13.11 -25.22
C PHE A 49 -6.65 -12.92 -26.08
N PRO A 50 -7.85 -13.31 -25.59
CA PRO A 50 -9.09 -12.95 -26.25
C PRO A 50 -9.02 -11.46 -26.52
N ALA A 51 -9.31 -11.07 -27.76
CA ALA A 51 -9.07 -9.70 -28.13
C ALA A 51 -9.79 -8.78 -27.16
N TYR A 52 -9.10 -7.71 -26.73
CA TYR A 52 -9.59 -6.75 -25.73
C TYR A 52 -10.99 -6.19 -26.06
N TYR A 53 -11.48 -6.39 -27.29
CA TYR A 53 -12.85 -6.09 -27.70
C TYR A 53 -13.90 -7.20 -27.43
N SER A 54 -13.65 -8.18 -26.56
CA SER A 54 -14.61 -9.27 -26.33
C SER A 54 -15.46 -9.03 -25.07
N ALA A 55 -16.77 -8.88 -25.25
CA ALA A 55 -17.72 -8.80 -24.14
C ALA A 55 -17.62 -10.05 -23.25
N PRO A 56 -17.72 -9.92 -21.91
CA PRO A 56 -17.95 -8.70 -21.13
C PRO A 56 -16.66 -8.05 -20.57
N LYS A 57 -15.46 -8.51 -20.95
CA LYS A 57 -14.20 -8.24 -20.24
C LYS A 57 -13.30 -7.17 -20.91
N TRP A 58 -13.92 -6.25 -21.66
CA TRP A 58 -13.36 -5.21 -22.53
C TRP A 58 -12.01 -4.59 -22.12
N ASP A 59 -11.74 -4.46 -20.83
CA ASP A 59 -10.57 -3.81 -20.25
C ASP A 59 -10.00 -4.53 -19.02
N LYS A 60 -10.50 -5.72 -18.66
CA LYS A 60 -10.22 -6.39 -17.36
C LYS A 60 -9.37 -7.64 -17.46
N HIS A 61 -8.83 -7.96 -18.63
CA HIS A 61 -8.01 -9.15 -18.85
C HIS A 61 -6.68 -9.16 -18.06
N TRP A 62 -6.24 -8.00 -17.58
CA TRP A 62 -5.07 -7.85 -16.71
C TRP A 62 -5.34 -8.24 -15.24
N PHE A 63 -6.61 -8.41 -14.85
CA PHE A 63 -7.00 -8.89 -13.52
C PHE A 63 -7.54 -10.32 -13.62
N ASP A 64 -6.81 -11.26 -13.06
CA ASP A 64 -7.21 -12.68 -13.01
C ASP A 64 -6.99 -13.27 -11.62
N ALA A 65 -7.72 -14.33 -11.31
CA ALA A 65 -7.61 -15.04 -10.03
C ALA A 65 -6.19 -15.59 -9.78
N SER A 66 -5.41 -15.81 -10.84
CA SER A 66 -4.03 -16.28 -10.77
C SER A 66 -3.04 -15.22 -10.25
N ASN A 67 -3.28 -13.93 -10.51
CA ASN A 67 -2.34 -12.84 -10.17
C ASN A 67 -2.84 -11.86 -9.10
N ILE A 68 -4.13 -11.91 -8.73
CA ILE A 68 -4.74 -11.03 -7.73
C ILE A 68 -3.98 -11.01 -6.39
N SER A 69 -3.57 -12.18 -5.89
CA SER A 69 -2.85 -12.30 -4.62
C SER A 69 -1.50 -11.57 -4.65
N GLN A 70 -0.84 -11.56 -5.81
CA GLN A 70 0.48 -10.95 -5.98
C GLN A 70 0.38 -9.43 -6.09
N ARG A 71 -0.71 -8.90 -6.67
CA ARG A 71 -0.98 -7.46 -6.72
C ARG A 71 -1.13 -6.83 -5.33
N TYR A 72 -1.70 -7.57 -4.38
CA TYR A 72 -1.75 -7.14 -2.98
C TYR A 72 -0.37 -7.05 -2.33
N TYR A 73 0.64 -7.75 -2.84
CA TYR A 73 1.94 -7.79 -2.17
C TYR A 73 2.72 -6.49 -2.31
N LEU A 74 2.49 -5.67 -3.34
CA LEU A 74 3.23 -4.41 -3.54
C LEU A 74 3.19 -3.50 -2.31
N GLY A 75 2.00 -3.08 -1.90
CA GLY A 75 1.87 -2.16 -0.76
C GLY A 75 2.34 -2.80 0.55
N ARG A 76 2.15 -4.11 0.72
CA ARG A 76 2.67 -4.84 1.88
C ARG A 76 4.19 -4.89 1.92
N CYS A 77 4.84 -5.15 0.78
CA CYS A 77 6.29 -5.21 0.64
C CYS A 77 6.94 -3.86 0.94
N LEU A 78 6.33 -2.77 0.47
CA LEU A 78 6.76 -1.40 0.78
C LEU A 78 6.55 -1.02 2.26
N LEU A 79 5.50 -1.52 2.89
CA LEU A 79 5.25 -1.27 4.32
C LEU A 79 6.22 -2.05 5.23
N GLU A 80 6.51 -3.30 4.86
CA GLU A 80 7.29 -4.24 5.69
C GLU A 80 8.80 -4.26 5.33
N ASN A 81 9.23 -3.53 4.30
CA ASN A 81 10.59 -3.58 3.74
C ASN A 81 11.02 -5.00 3.32
N LYS A 82 10.15 -5.74 2.63
CA LYS A 82 10.44 -7.11 2.18
C LYS A 82 10.24 -7.25 0.69
N ARG A 83 11.05 -8.07 0.01
CA ARG A 83 10.88 -8.33 -1.43
C ARG A 83 9.62 -9.16 -1.74
N LEU A 84 9.24 -10.03 -0.81
CA LEU A 84 7.99 -10.79 -0.81
C LEU A 84 7.45 -10.83 0.63
N PRO A 85 6.14 -11.03 0.85
CA PRO A 85 5.55 -11.03 2.19
C PRO A 85 6.20 -12.01 3.19
N TYR A 86 6.72 -13.13 2.67
CA TYR A 86 7.35 -14.22 3.42
C TYR A 86 8.87 -14.27 3.27
N SER A 87 9.48 -13.31 2.54
CA SER A 87 10.93 -13.25 2.40
C SER A 87 11.58 -12.60 3.61
N SER A 88 12.76 -13.09 3.99
CA SER A 88 13.68 -12.40 4.91
C SER A 88 14.53 -11.34 4.20
N SER A 89 14.51 -11.28 2.87
CA SER A 89 15.30 -10.32 2.10
C SER A 89 14.64 -8.94 2.09
N ALA A 90 15.43 -7.93 2.44
CA ALA A 90 14.98 -6.55 2.44
C ALA A 90 14.70 -6.04 1.01
N LEU A 91 13.62 -5.27 0.86
CA LEU A 91 13.35 -4.51 -0.36
C LEU A 91 14.36 -3.36 -0.53
N GLY A 92 14.86 -2.86 0.58
CA GLY A 92 15.78 -1.72 0.63
C GLY A 92 15.10 -0.37 0.74
N VAL A 93 13.77 -0.35 0.69
CA VAL A 93 12.92 0.83 0.84
C VAL A 93 11.76 0.45 1.74
N GLN A 94 11.40 1.35 2.65
CA GLN A 94 10.24 1.21 3.52
C GLN A 94 9.44 2.50 3.54
N ILE A 95 8.11 2.38 3.54
CA ILE A 95 7.22 3.49 3.83
C ILE A 95 7.17 3.68 5.35
N ASP A 96 7.52 4.87 5.83
CA ASP A 96 7.14 5.29 7.18
C ASP A 96 5.75 5.93 7.15
N PHE A 97 4.75 5.06 7.23
CA PHE A 97 3.36 5.48 7.05
C PHE A 97 2.89 6.38 8.20
N THR A 98 3.42 6.19 9.42
CA THR A 98 3.02 7.02 10.56
C THR A 98 3.57 8.44 10.43
N VAL A 99 4.84 8.57 10.04
CA VAL A 99 5.44 9.89 9.76
C VAL A 99 4.75 10.57 8.58
N TRP A 100 4.40 9.81 7.55
CA TRP A 100 3.66 10.35 6.42
C TRP A 100 2.29 10.92 6.84
N ILE A 101 1.49 10.15 7.60
CA ILE A 101 0.19 10.61 8.10
C ILE A 101 0.34 11.86 8.95
N LYS A 102 1.30 11.87 9.87
CA LYS A 102 1.57 13.03 10.75
C LYS A 102 1.82 14.32 9.96
N ASN A 103 2.46 14.23 8.80
CA ASN A 103 2.88 15.40 8.04
C ASN A 103 1.91 15.82 6.92
N ASN A 104 0.99 14.94 6.49
CA ASN A 104 0.16 15.17 5.31
C ASN A 104 -1.35 15.15 5.58
N ILE A 105 -1.80 14.61 6.72
CA ILE A 105 -3.22 14.60 7.10
C ILE A 105 -3.51 15.82 7.98
N SER A 106 -4.62 16.51 7.70
CA SER A 106 -4.96 17.77 8.34
C SER A 106 -5.14 17.67 9.86
N ASN A 107 -5.83 16.63 10.33
CA ASN A 107 -6.06 16.36 11.75
C ASN A 107 -6.00 14.86 12.04
N PRO A 108 -4.80 14.29 12.24
CA PRO A 108 -4.65 12.85 12.46
C PRO A 108 -5.22 12.35 13.80
N ALA A 109 -5.47 13.24 14.78
CA ALA A 109 -6.16 12.86 16.01
C ALA A 109 -7.64 12.53 15.75
N ASN A 110 -8.21 13.03 14.65
CA ASN A 110 -9.52 12.63 14.16
C ASN A 110 -9.40 11.46 13.16
N GLY A 111 -9.78 10.26 13.60
CA GLY A 111 -9.72 9.07 12.75
C GLY A 111 -10.55 9.17 11.46
N ALA A 112 -11.66 9.91 11.46
CA ALA A 112 -12.46 10.12 10.25
C ALA A 112 -11.71 10.96 9.21
N ALA A 113 -11.00 12.01 9.64
CA ALA A 113 -10.18 12.83 8.75
C ALA A 113 -9.06 12.03 8.09
N ILE A 114 -8.42 11.13 8.86
CA ILE A 114 -7.42 10.18 8.30
C ILE A 114 -8.04 9.36 7.17
N VAL A 115 -9.21 8.75 7.39
CA VAL A 115 -9.85 7.90 6.39
C VAL A 115 -10.23 8.71 5.15
N ASP A 116 -10.93 9.83 5.34
CA ASP A 116 -11.43 10.67 4.23
C ASP A 116 -10.30 11.19 3.34
N GLU A 117 -9.21 11.66 3.94
CA GLU A 117 -8.07 12.16 3.18
C GLU A 117 -7.26 11.02 2.55
N LEU A 118 -7.05 9.90 3.25
CA LEU A 118 -6.31 8.75 2.70
C LEU A 118 -7.00 8.12 1.50
N VAL A 119 -8.33 7.93 1.56
CA VAL A 119 -9.04 7.35 0.42
C VAL A 119 -8.98 8.28 -0.79
N ASN A 120 -9.00 9.61 -0.57
CA ASN A 120 -8.81 10.59 -1.64
C ASN A 120 -7.40 10.55 -2.24
N TYR A 121 -6.39 10.18 -1.45
CA TYR A 121 -5.01 10.02 -1.90
C TYR A 121 -4.73 8.71 -2.64
N LEU A 122 -5.36 7.61 -2.21
CA LEU A 122 -5.01 6.25 -2.65
C LEU A 122 -6.00 5.64 -3.62
N LEU A 123 -7.25 6.10 -3.62
CA LEU A 123 -8.29 5.57 -4.50
C LEU A 123 -8.56 6.55 -5.64
N PRO A 124 -8.84 6.05 -6.86
CA PRO A 124 -9.15 6.90 -8.00
C PRO A 124 -10.52 7.58 -7.89
N GLU A 125 -11.42 7.02 -7.09
CA GLU A 125 -12.75 7.55 -6.81
C GLU A 125 -12.98 7.56 -5.31
N ILE A 126 -13.60 8.63 -4.81
CA ILE A 126 -13.95 8.75 -3.40
C ILE A 126 -15.06 7.72 -3.11
N PRO A 127 -14.83 6.74 -2.21
CA PRO A 127 -15.83 5.74 -1.86
C PRO A 127 -16.98 6.38 -1.09
N ASP A 128 -18.16 5.74 -1.10
CA ASP A 128 -19.34 6.25 -0.39
C ASP A 128 -19.14 6.32 1.14
N ALA A 129 -20.06 7.00 1.83
CA ALA A 129 -19.98 7.23 3.27
C ALA A 129 -20.00 5.93 4.10
N ALA A 130 -20.73 4.91 3.66
CA ALA A 130 -20.80 3.62 4.35
C ALA A 130 -19.46 2.88 4.26
N ARG A 131 -18.81 2.94 3.09
CA ARG A 131 -17.49 2.35 2.87
C ARG A 131 -16.39 3.05 3.64
N ARG A 132 -16.41 4.38 3.74
CA ARG A 132 -15.49 5.13 4.62
C ARG A 132 -15.72 4.80 6.10
N THR A 133 -16.97 4.66 6.50
CA THR A 133 -17.34 4.22 7.87
C THR A 133 -16.84 2.81 8.16
N TYR A 134 -16.86 1.91 7.18
CA TYR A 134 -16.26 0.58 7.29
C TYR A 134 -14.75 0.68 7.53
N PHE A 135 -14.01 1.45 6.72
CA PHE A 135 -12.57 1.64 6.94
C PHE A 135 -12.26 2.24 8.31
N LEU A 136 -13.02 3.24 8.74
CA LEU A 136 -12.86 3.84 10.07
C LEU A 136 -13.07 2.80 11.19
N ASN A 137 -14.25 2.18 11.23
CA ASN A 137 -14.65 1.37 12.37
C ASN A 137 -13.99 -0.01 12.38
N GLN A 138 -13.95 -0.70 11.23
CA GLN A 138 -13.48 -2.09 11.17
C GLN A 138 -11.97 -2.21 11.06
N THR A 139 -11.26 -1.13 10.68
CA THR A 139 -9.82 -1.18 10.43
C THR A 139 -9.05 -0.24 11.36
N LEU A 140 -9.20 1.08 11.19
CA LEU A 140 -8.45 2.07 11.98
C LEU A 140 -8.75 1.95 13.48
N LEU A 141 -10.03 1.96 13.84
CA LEU A 141 -10.47 1.88 15.22
C LEU A 141 -10.47 0.43 15.72
N GLY A 142 -11.04 -0.49 14.94
CA GLY A 142 -11.32 -1.86 15.36
C GLY A 142 -12.24 -1.87 16.58
N SER A 143 -11.65 -2.03 17.77
CA SER A 143 -12.35 -2.00 19.06
C SER A 143 -12.21 -0.68 19.82
N LEU A 144 -11.42 0.27 19.31
CA LEU A 144 -11.21 1.56 19.93
C LEU A 144 -12.40 2.50 19.67
N SER A 145 -12.72 3.36 20.63
CA SER A 145 -13.56 4.52 20.38
C SER A 145 -12.76 5.63 19.70
N LEU A 146 -13.45 6.60 19.08
CA LEU A 146 -12.81 7.80 18.53
C LEU A 146 -12.03 8.57 19.60
N THR A 147 -12.56 8.68 20.81
CA THR A 147 -11.88 9.32 21.94
C THR A 147 -10.58 8.60 22.29
N ASN A 148 -10.61 7.26 22.35
CA ASN A 148 -9.42 6.47 22.65
C ASN A 148 -8.37 6.62 21.53
N TRP A 149 -8.77 6.62 20.27
CA TRP A 149 -7.86 6.91 19.16
C TRP A 149 -7.19 8.28 19.30
N SER A 150 -7.97 9.33 19.59
CA SER A 150 -7.43 10.68 19.78
C SER A 150 -6.43 10.75 20.94
N ASN A 151 -6.68 10.01 22.03
CA ASN A 151 -5.76 9.92 23.16
C ASN A 151 -4.47 9.19 22.79
N GLU A 152 -4.55 8.07 22.07
CA GLU A 152 -3.37 7.33 21.58
C GLU A 152 -2.56 8.16 20.58
N TRP A 153 -3.21 8.93 19.71
CA TRP A 153 -2.53 9.87 18.83
C TRP A 153 -1.77 10.95 19.63
N THR A 154 -2.43 11.54 20.62
CA THR A 154 -1.82 12.56 21.49
C THR A 154 -0.64 11.97 22.27
N ASN A 155 -0.78 10.74 22.79
CA ASN A 155 0.29 10.01 23.44
C ASN A 155 1.50 9.81 22.51
N TYR A 156 1.25 9.39 21.26
CA TYR A 156 2.30 9.28 20.23
C TYR A 156 3.02 10.62 20.01
N ILE A 157 2.29 11.74 19.88
CA ILE A 157 2.92 13.06 19.68
C ILE A 157 3.80 13.45 20.86
N ASN A 158 3.36 13.18 22.10
CA ASN A 158 4.07 13.58 23.30
C ASN A 158 5.25 12.67 23.65
N THR A 159 5.15 11.37 23.39
CA THR A 159 6.12 10.36 23.87
C THR A 159 6.91 9.70 22.75
N GLY A 160 6.47 9.82 21.49
CA GLY A 160 6.99 9.05 20.37
C GLY A 160 6.56 7.58 20.36
N SER A 161 5.71 7.13 21.30
CA SER A 161 5.25 5.74 21.39
C SER A 161 4.38 5.35 20.20
N LEU A 162 4.81 4.30 19.46
CA LEU A 162 4.12 3.81 18.27
C LEU A 162 3.28 2.54 18.51
N THR A 163 3.25 2.04 19.75
CA THR A 163 2.72 0.71 20.10
C THR A 163 1.28 0.48 19.66
N VAL A 164 0.43 1.52 19.69
CA VAL A 164 -0.97 1.45 19.24
C VAL A 164 -1.16 2.11 17.88
N VAL A 165 -0.62 3.31 17.69
CA VAL A 165 -0.84 4.12 16.48
C VAL A 165 -0.36 3.41 15.22
N LYS A 166 0.89 2.91 15.22
CA LYS A 166 1.48 2.27 14.03
C LYS A 166 0.68 1.06 13.54
N PRO A 167 0.39 0.03 14.35
CA PRO A 167 -0.34 -1.14 13.86
C PRO A 167 -1.74 -0.80 13.36
N ARG A 168 -2.44 0.18 13.95
CA ARG A 168 -3.76 0.63 13.47
C ARG A 168 -3.69 1.32 12.10
N LEU A 169 -2.73 2.22 11.91
CA LEU A 169 -2.52 2.87 10.61
C LEU A 169 -2.09 1.87 9.53
N GLU A 170 -1.21 0.92 9.87
CA GLU A 170 -0.80 -0.14 8.94
C GLU A 170 -1.96 -1.06 8.55
N LEU A 171 -2.88 -1.37 9.48
CA LEU A 171 -4.10 -2.11 9.19
C LEU A 171 -5.03 -1.33 8.25
N LEU A 172 -5.23 -0.04 8.49
CA LEU A 172 -6.01 0.82 7.60
C LEU A 172 -5.40 0.87 6.20
N PHE A 173 -4.09 1.12 6.11
CA PHE A 173 -3.39 1.15 4.84
C PHE A 173 -3.59 -0.16 4.07
N LYS A 174 -3.31 -1.30 4.71
CA LYS A 174 -3.53 -2.66 4.15
C LYS A 174 -4.96 -2.86 3.67
N ALA A 175 -5.95 -2.45 4.47
CA ALA A 175 -7.35 -2.59 4.10
C ALA A 175 -7.73 -1.77 2.85
N ILE A 176 -7.20 -0.55 2.71
CA ILE A 176 -7.43 0.30 1.53
C ILE A 176 -6.75 -0.30 0.30
N ILE A 177 -5.45 -0.64 0.38
CA ILE A 177 -4.74 -1.18 -0.79
C ILE A 177 -5.25 -2.57 -1.22
N PHE A 178 -5.86 -3.33 -0.31
CA PHE A 178 -6.45 -4.65 -0.63
C PHE A 178 -7.92 -4.55 -1.05
N SER A 179 -8.48 -3.34 -1.03
CA SER A 179 -9.86 -3.11 -1.39
C SER A 179 -10.08 -3.27 -2.90
N GLN A 180 -11.29 -3.69 -3.29
CA GLN A 180 -11.68 -3.77 -4.71
C GLN A 180 -11.56 -2.39 -5.39
N GLU A 181 -11.79 -1.32 -4.63
CA GLU A 181 -11.72 0.07 -5.09
C GLU A 181 -10.30 0.46 -5.50
N TYR A 182 -9.27 -0.12 -4.88
CA TYR A 182 -7.88 0.11 -5.26
C TYR A 182 -7.43 -0.81 -6.42
N GLN A 183 -8.01 -2.01 -6.53
CA GLN A 183 -7.53 -3.02 -7.49
C GLN A 183 -8.19 -2.97 -8.86
N LEU A 184 -9.45 -2.53 -8.92
CA LEU A 184 -10.33 -2.68 -10.09
C LEU A 184 -10.84 -1.37 -10.69
N LYS A 185 -10.78 -0.27 -9.92
CA LYS A 185 -11.16 1.05 -10.38
C LYS A 185 -9.90 1.86 -10.66
#